data_AF-A0A6M2A144-F1
#
_entry.id   AF-A0A6M2A144-F1
#
_cell.length_a   1.000
_cell.length_b   1.000
_cell.length_c   1.000
_cell.angle_alpha   90.00
_cell.angle_beta   90.00
_cell.angle_gamma   90.00
#
_symmetry.space_group_name_H-M   'P 1'
#
loop_
_entity.id
_entity.type
_entity.pdbx_description
1 polymer ?
#
loop_
_entity_poly.entity_id
_entity_poly.type
_entity_poly.pdbx_seq_one_letter_code
_entity_poly.pdbx_strand_id
1 'polypeptide(L)'
;MNSVSKEDRKDLQNLMNYFLFDHHVAFVLFGSKPMCEIILQPSKNAEEEKRLLASLPKEMREKAEIVKYPYSPYDCWKTWKKNQHHFCMQNFMFAERSLKIDPSAIVVVVVNIENTISVLREHYEYFKGLFGEDFEPAIEVLALKEINSSFWDCILSDHIAQGLLFGYGERNARAFARMIQKGEDFENFDFSTTKKIARCKATNRNFSIPQFRSFEDEKILKIYQEEQKKIERIYLKEDVLEVTLKKLTGTLPNHQEGE
;
A
#
# COMPACT_ATOMS: atom_id res chain seq x y z
N MET A 1 -3.80 24.07 -7.35
CA MET A 1 -4.53 22.87 -7.82
C MET A 1 -5.35 23.15 -9.09
N ASN A 2 -5.26 24.35 -9.67
CA ASN A 2 -6.22 24.82 -10.68
C ASN A 2 -6.06 24.19 -12.07
N SER A 3 -5.01 23.38 -12.29
CA SER A 3 -4.80 22.67 -13.54
C SER A 3 -5.60 21.36 -13.64
N VAL A 4 -6.14 20.85 -12.52
CA VAL A 4 -6.86 19.57 -12.49
C VAL A 4 -8.35 19.83 -12.73
N SER A 5 -8.94 19.11 -13.68
CA SER A 5 -10.37 19.23 -13.99
C SER A 5 -11.23 18.81 -12.77
N LYS A 6 -12.49 19.27 -12.70
CA LYS A 6 -13.41 18.85 -11.62
C LYS A 6 -13.63 17.33 -11.59
N GLU A 7 -13.66 16.70 -12.77
CA GLU A 7 -13.82 15.26 -12.93
C GLU A 7 -12.57 14.53 -12.46
N ASP A 8 -11.40 14.98 -12.91
CA ASP A 8 -10.11 14.43 -12.48
C ASP A 8 -9.94 14.57 -10.96
N ARG A 9 -10.33 15.71 -10.35
CA ARG A 9 -10.29 15.89 -8.89
C ARG A 9 -11.14 14.84 -8.17
N LYS A 10 -12.32 14.51 -8.70
CA LYS A 10 -13.21 13.49 -8.11
C LYS A 10 -12.56 12.10 -8.18
N ASP A 11 -11.95 11.76 -9.30
CA ASP A 11 -11.23 10.48 -9.44
C ASP A 11 -10.02 10.39 -8.52
N LEU A 12 -9.23 11.46 -8.43
CA LEU A 12 -8.09 11.53 -7.51
C LEU A 12 -8.57 11.37 -6.05
N GLN A 13 -9.68 12.02 -5.68
CA GLN A 13 -10.29 11.89 -4.36
C GLN A 13 -10.72 10.44 -4.07
N ASN A 14 -11.35 9.77 -5.03
CA ASN A 14 -11.75 8.37 -4.90
C ASN A 14 -10.54 7.43 -4.78
N LEU A 15 -9.50 7.67 -5.56
CA LEU A 15 -8.25 6.92 -5.48
C LEU A 15 -7.57 7.09 -4.11
N MET A 16 -7.46 8.33 -3.62
CA MET A 16 -6.85 8.57 -2.32
C MET A 16 -7.66 7.93 -1.19
N ASN A 17 -8.99 8.00 -1.24
CA ASN A 17 -9.84 7.28 -0.28
C ASN A 17 -9.56 5.77 -0.31
N TYR A 18 -9.50 5.18 -1.50
CA TYR A 18 -9.19 3.76 -1.67
C TYR A 18 -7.80 3.41 -1.08
N PHE A 19 -6.76 4.19 -1.41
CA PHE A 19 -5.40 3.95 -0.93
C PHE A 19 -5.28 4.08 0.59
N LEU A 20 -5.87 5.13 1.14
CA LEU A 20 -5.74 5.47 2.56
C LEU A 20 -6.55 4.55 3.47
N PHE A 21 -7.79 4.25 3.09
CA PHE A 21 -8.75 3.55 3.95
C PHE A 21 -8.73 2.04 3.75
N ASP A 22 -8.47 1.55 2.53
CA ASP A 22 -8.52 0.12 2.23
C ASP A 22 -7.12 -0.52 2.21
N HIS A 23 -6.07 0.27 1.97
CA HIS A 23 -4.69 -0.23 1.79
C HIS A 23 -3.66 0.38 2.75
N HIS A 24 -4.08 1.02 3.84
CA HIS A 24 -3.19 1.53 4.90
C HIS A 24 -2.10 2.51 4.41
N VAL A 25 -2.25 3.13 3.23
CA VAL A 25 -1.25 4.07 2.69
C VAL A 25 -1.02 5.26 3.62
N ALA A 26 -2.01 5.59 4.46
CA ALA A 26 -1.87 6.63 5.48
C ALA A 26 -0.67 6.39 6.42
N PHE A 27 -0.34 5.14 6.72
CA PHE A 27 0.81 4.78 7.55
C PHE A 27 2.14 4.88 6.80
N VAL A 28 2.15 4.79 5.46
CA VAL A 28 3.32 5.09 4.63
C VAL A 28 3.57 6.60 4.60
N LEU A 29 2.49 7.37 4.44
CA LEU A 29 2.57 8.82 4.32
C LEU A 29 2.91 9.50 5.65
N PHE A 30 2.25 9.12 6.74
CA PHE A 30 2.31 9.87 8.01
C PHE A 30 2.91 9.09 9.18
N GLY A 31 3.19 7.79 8.98
CA GLY A 31 3.70 6.87 9.98
C GLY A 31 5.07 6.29 9.61
N SER A 32 5.38 5.14 10.20
CA SER A 32 6.67 4.46 10.07
C SER A 32 6.71 3.42 8.96
N LYS A 33 5.61 3.15 8.26
CA LYS A 33 5.55 2.09 7.24
C LYS A 33 6.46 2.47 6.05
N PRO A 34 7.42 1.63 5.64
CA PRO A 34 8.30 1.97 4.52
C PRO A 34 7.58 1.95 3.18
N MET A 35 6.83 0.89 2.89
CA MET A 35 6.05 0.79 1.65
C MET A 35 4.75 -0.01 1.83
N CYS A 36 3.89 0.04 0.82
CA CYS A 36 2.68 -0.78 0.70
C CYS A 36 2.43 -1.15 -0.76
N GLU A 37 1.90 -2.35 -1.00
CA GLU A 37 1.46 -2.80 -2.32
C GLU A 37 -0.06 -2.78 -2.44
N ILE A 38 -0.54 -2.36 -3.61
CA ILE A 38 -1.96 -2.24 -3.94
C ILE A 38 -2.18 -2.90 -5.29
N ILE A 39 -3.08 -3.87 -5.35
CA ILE A 39 -3.45 -4.50 -6.62
C ILE A 39 -4.64 -3.75 -7.21
N LEU A 40 -4.47 -3.22 -8.42
CA LEU A 40 -5.53 -2.57 -9.19
C LEU A 40 -5.87 -3.42 -10.40
N GLN A 41 -7.14 -3.80 -10.50
CA GLN A 41 -7.67 -4.58 -11.61
C GLN A 41 -8.56 -3.71 -12.49
N PRO A 42 -8.44 -3.81 -13.83
CA PRO A 42 -9.40 -3.20 -14.73
C PRO A 42 -10.83 -3.67 -14.43
N SER A 43 -11.80 -2.79 -14.59
CA SER A 43 -13.21 -3.17 -14.56
C SER A 43 -13.47 -4.26 -15.60
N LYS A 44 -13.82 -5.45 -15.14
CA LYS A 44 -14.30 -6.54 -16.00
C LYS A 44 -15.79 -6.31 -16.28
N ASN A 45 -16.25 -6.68 -17.47
CA ASN A 45 -17.68 -6.66 -17.72
C ASN A 45 -18.37 -7.75 -16.87
N ALA A 46 -19.69 -7.63 -16.66
CA ALA A 46 -20.43 -8.56 -15.80
C ALA A 46 -20.32 -10.03 -16.25
N GLU A 47 -20.13 -10.29 -17.55
CA GLU A 47 -19.94 -11.64 -18.07
C GLU A 47 -18.56 -12.21 -17.70
N GLU A 48 -17.51 -11.42 -17.83
CA GLU A 48 -16.14 -11.79 -17.45
C GLU A 48 -16.04 -12.05 -15.94
N GLU A 49 -16.66 -11.20 -15.12
CA GLU A 49 -16.73 -11.41 -13.68
C GLU A 49 -17.44 -12.73 -13.34
N LYS A 50 -18.58 -13.00 -14.00
CA LYS A 50 -19.31 -14.26 -13.84
C LYS A 50 -18.49 -15.47 -14.29
N ARG A 51 -17.73 -15.36 -15.38
CA ARG A 51 -16.84 -16.41 -15.87
C ARG A 51 -15.69 -16.67 -14.89
N LEU A 52 -15.07 -15.61 -14.36
CA LEU A 52 -14.01 -15.71 -13.37
C LEU A 52 -14.50 -16.36 -12.08
N LEU A 53 -15.64 -15.92 -11.54
CA LEU A 53 -16.25 -16.52 -10.36
C LEU A 53 -16.63 -17.99 -10.60
N ALA A 54 -17.08 -18.33 -11.81
CA ALA A 54 -17.40 -19.71 -12.18
C ALA A 54 -16.15 -20.60 -12.35
N SER A 55 -14.99 -20.02 -12.65
CA SER A 55 -13.72 -20.77 -12.78
C SER A 55 -13.01 -21.00 -11.45
N LEU A 56 -13.41 -20.30 -10.38
CA LEU A 56 -12.86 -20.54 -9.04
C LEU A 56 -13.37 -21.88 -8.45
N PRO A 57 -12.54 -22.58 -7.65
CA PRO A 57 -12.99 -23.71 -6.84
C PRO A 57 -14.21 -23.33 -5.99
N LYS A 58 -15.13 -24.29 -5.78
CA LYS A 58 -16.40 -24.06 -5.08
C LYS A 58 -16.20 -23.37 -3.72
N GLU A 59 -15.23 -23.82 -2.94
CA GLU A 59 -14.91 -23.28 -1.61
C GLU A 59 -14.46 -21.80 -1.67
N MET A 60 -13.62 -21.45 -2.65
CA MET A 60 -13.20 -20.05 -2.86
C MET A 60 -14.37 -19.19 -3.32
N ARG A 61 -15.21 -19.70 -4.22
CA ARG A 61 -16.38 -18.99 -4.72
C ARG A 61 -17.42 -18.72 -3.62
N GLU A 62 -17.61 -19.64 -2.68
CA GLU A 62 -18.51 -19.47 -1.54
C GLU A 62 -17.99 -18.44 -0.53
N LYS A 63 -16.67 -18.28 -0.44
CA LYS A 63 -16.02 -17.26 0.41
C LYS A 63 -15.77 -15.93 -0.32
N ALA A 64 -15.93 -15.86 -1.64
CA ALA A 64 -15.63 -14.68 -2.41
C ALA A 64 -16.67 -13.58 -2.17
N GLU A 65 -16.26 -12.50 -1.51
CA GLU A 65 -17.07 -11.29 -1.40
C GLU A 65 -16.80 -10.37 -2.60
N ILE A 66 -17.84 -10.10 -3.40
CA ILE A 66 -17.76 -9.12 -4.47
C ILE A 66 -17.90 -7.72 -3.85
N VAL A 67 -16.77 -7.07 -3.61
CA VAL A 67 -16.76 -5.68 -3.16
C VAL A 67 -16.97 -4.77 -4.37
N LYS A 68 -18.19 -4.20 -4.49
CA LYS A 68 -18.51 -3.25 -5.54
C LYS A 68 -18.24 -1.82 -5.07
N TYR A 69 -17.27 -1.18 -5.70
CA TYR A 69 -17.05 0.26 -5.56
C TYR A 69 -17.93 1.02 -6.56
N PRO A 70 -18.42 2.22 -6.23
CA PRO A 70 -19.15 3.07 -7.17
C PRO A 70 -18.24 3.70 -8.24
N TYR A 71 -16.94 3.39 -8.21
CA TYR A 71 -15.91 3.83 -9.14
C TYR A 71 -14.91 2.69 -9.37
N SER A 72 -14.09 2.79 -10.41
CA SER A 72 -13.01 1.85 -10.71
C SER A 72 -11.68 2.39 -10.17
N PRO A 73 -11.06 1.78 -9.14
CA PRO A 73 -9.75 2.19 -8.66
C PRO A 73 -8.69 2.22 -9.76
N TYR A 74 -8.78 1.29 -10.73
CA TYR A 74 -7.88 1.23 -11.88
C TYR A 74 -8.05 2.43 -12.83
N ASP A 75 -9.28 2.87 -13.10
CA ASP A 75 -9.50 4.05 -13.94
C ASP A 75 -9.12 5.33 -13.20
N CYS A 76 -9.41 5.43 -11.89
CA CYS A 76 -8.91 6.53 -11.06
C CYS A 76 -7.37 6.59 -11.02
N TRP A 77 -6.69 5.43 -11.09
CA TRP A 77 -5.22 5.37 -11.22
C TRP A 77 -4.71 5.92 -12.55
N LYS A 78 -5.40 5.65 -13.67
CA LYS A 78 -5.06 6.30 -14.96
C LYS A 78 -5.18 7.83 -14.85
N THR A 79 -6.22 8.31 -14.17
CA THR A 79 -6.39 9.74 -13.89
C THR A 79 -5.25 10.29 -13.01
N TRP A 80 -4.76 9.52 -12.03
CA TRP A 80 -3.53 9.85 -11.30
C TRP A 80 -2.33 9.97 -12.23
N LYS A 81 -2.04 8.96 -13.06
CA LYS A 81 -0.89 8.98 -13.99
C LYS A 81 -0.94 10.16 -14.95
N LYS A 82 -2.12 10.51 -15.45
CA LYS A 82 -2.35 11.70 -16.28
C LYS A 82 -1.92 12.98 -15.55
N ASN A 83 -2.24 13.12 -14.27
CA ASN A 83 -2.01 14.33 -13.48
C ASN A 83 -0.71 14.31 -12.65
N GLN A 84 -0.01 13.18 -12.55
CA GLN A 84 1.11 12.98 -11.61
C GLN A 84 2.25 14.00 -11.79
N HIS A 85 2.45 14.50 -13.02
CA HIS A 85 3.49 15.47 -13.35
C HIS A 85 3.25 16.84 -12.69
N HIS A 86 2.04 17.12 -12.22
CA HIS A 86 1.72 18.29 -11.40
C HIS A 86 2.14 18.14 -9.93
N PHE A 87 2.52 16.94 -9.49
CA PHE A 87 2.84 16.62 -8.11
C PHE A 87 4.34 16.35 -7.97
N CYS A 88 5.09 17.32 -7.46
CA CYS A 88 6.52 17.14 -7.17
C CYS A 88 6.70 16.30 -5.89
N MET A 89 6.72 14.98 -6.03
CA MET A 89 6.90 14.06 -4.90
C MET A 89 8.37 13.80 -4.64
N GLN A 90 8.93 14.42 -3.60
CA GLN A 90 10.35 14.28 -3.26
C GLN A 90 10.62 13.11 -2.31
N ASN A 91 9.74 12.89 -1.33
CA ASN A 91 9.93 11.88 -0.28
C ASN A 91 9.16 10.59 -0.53
N PHE A 92 8.31 10.59 -1.57
CA PHE A 92 7.41 9.51 -1.89
C PHE A 92 7.54 9.12 -3.35
N MET A 93 7.27 7.85 -3.61
CA MET A 93 7.33 7.29 -4.94
C MET A 93 6.23 6.26 -5.12
N PHE A 94 5.69 6.23 -6.34
CA PHE A 94 4.67 5.28 -6.73
C PHE A 94 5.25 4.49 -7.90
N ALA A 95 5.66 3.25 -7.63
CA ALA A 95 6.10 2.32 -8.66
C ALA A 95 4.91 1.49 -9.14
N GLU A 96 4.94 1.07 -10.39
CA GLU A 96 3.91 0.26 -11.01
C GLU A 96 4.56 -0.95 -11.65
N ARG A 97 3.98 -2.14 -11.53
CA ARG A 97 4.39 -3.35 -12.27
C ARG A 97 3.17 -4.19 -12.64
N SER A 98 3.24 -4.93 -13.74
CA SER A 98 2.18 -5.89 -14.11
C SER A 98 2.21 -7.12 -13.22
N LEU A 99 1.05 -7.67 -12.89
CA LEU A 99 0.98 -8.99 -12.24
C LEU A 99 1.36 -10.08 -13.23
N LYS A 100 2.27 -10.99 -12.83
CA LYS A 100 2.69 -12.12 -13.67
C LYS A 100 1.52 -13.05 -14.06
N ILE A 101 0.55 -13.21 -13.15
CA ILE A 101 -0.62 -14.09 -13.35
C ILE A 101 -1.75 -13.45 -14.16
N ASP A 102 -1.85 -12.12 -14.17
CA ASP A 102 -2.85 -11.36 -14.92
C ASP A 102 -2.20 -10.05 -15.37
N PRO A 103 -1.60 -10.02 -16.58
CA PRO A 103 -0.92 -8.83 -17.08
C PRO A 103 -1.83 -7.59 -17.23
N SER A 104 -3.15 -7.78 -17.21
CA SER A 104 -4.10 -6.65 -17.24
C SER A 104 -4.19 -5.94 -15.89
N ALA A 105 -3.90 -6.65 -14.80
CA ALA A 105 -3.83 -6.10 -13.46
C ALA A 105 -2.44 -5.54 -13.17
N ILE A 106 -2.42 -4.46 -12.39
CA ILE A 106 -1.18 -3.81 -11.98
C ILE A 106 -1.04 -3.86 -10.45
N VAL A 107 0.21 -3.94 -10.00
CA VAL A 107 0.60 -3.69 -8.61
C VAL A 107 1.18 -2.29 -8.55
N VAL A 108 0.58 -1.44 -7.74
CA VAL A 108 1.12 -0.14 -7.38
C VAL A 108 1.83 -0.27 -6.04
N VAL A 109 3.11 0.06 -6.00
CA VAL A 109 3.90 0.12 -4.77
C VAL A 109 4.04 1.56 -4.35
N VAL A 110 3.45 1.92 -3.20
CA VAL A 110 3.58 3.25 -2.59
C VAL A 110 4.72 3.20 -1.59
N VAL A 111 5.73 4.06 -1.79
CA VAL A 111 7.02 4.00 -1.10
C VAL A 111 7.29 5.32 -0.42
N ASN A 112 7.60 5.27 0.88
CA ASN A 112 8.30 6.33 1.59
C ASN A 112 9.81 6.07 1.43
N ILE A 113 10.48 6.95 0.67
CA ILE A 113 11.86 6.73 0.22
C ILE A 113 12.81 6.62 1.42
N GLU A 114 12.70 7.54 2.37
CA GLU A 114 13.58 7.60 3.54
C GLU A 114 13.40 6.37 4.43
N ASN A 115 12.15 6.04 4.77
CA ASN A 115 11.87 4.86 5.61
C ASN A 115 12.34 3.57 4.94
N THR A 116 12.19 3.46 3.61
CA THR A 116 12.63 2.28 2.87
C THR A 116 14.15 2.15 2.87
N ILE A 117 14.88 3.24 2.63
CA ILE A 117 16.34 3.27 2.75
C ILE A 117 16.78 2.88 4.16
N SER A 118 16.08 3.40 5.19
CA SER A 118 16.39 3.07 6.59
C SER A 118 16.27 1.58 6.87
N VAL A 119 15.18 0.94 6.43
CA VAL A 119 14.97 -0.51 6.63
C VAL A 119 15.99 -1.34 5.86
N LEU A 120 16.32 -0.96 4.62
CA LEU A 120 17.36 -1.64 3.85
C LEU A 120 18.73 -1.55 4.53
N ARG A 121 19.07 -0.40 5.13
CA ARG A 121 20.32 -0.22 5.90
C ARG A 121 20.33 -0.99 7.21
N GLU A 122 19.24 -0.94 7.96
CA GLU A 122 19.10 -1.62 9.24
C GLU A 122 19.26 -3.15 9.09
N HIS A 123 18.74 -3.70 7.99
CA HIS A 123 18.80 -5.13 7.69
C HIS A 123 19.71 -5.45 6.50
N TYR A 124 20.78 -4.65 6.29
CA TYR A 124 21.64 -4.72 5.10
C TYR A 124 22.14 -6.13 4.79
N GLU A 125 22.70 -6.83 5.77
CA GLU A 125 23.23 -8.19 5.59
C GLU A 125 22.16 -9.20 5.14
N TYR A 126 20.91 -9.02 5.58
CA TYR A 126 19.82 -9.88 5.16
C TYR A 126 19.46 -9.66 3.69
N PHE A 127 19.31 -8.40 3.27
CA PHE A 127 19.03 -8.04 1.89
C PHE A 127 20.19 -8.39 0.95
N LYS A 128 21.44 -8.19 1.40
CA LYS A 128 22.65 -8.60 0.68
C LYS A 128 22.69 -10.11 0.46
N GLY A 129 22.34 -10.88 1.50
CA GLY A 129 22.25 -12.34 1.39
C GLY A 129 21.20 -12.82 0.38
N LEU A 130 20.08 -12.10 0.24
CA LEU A 130 19.04 -12.38 -0.77
C LEU A 130 19.48 -11.99 -2.19
N PHE A 131 20.12 -10.83 -2.33
CA PHE A 131 20.52 -10.30 -3.63
C PHE A 131 21.77 -11.01 -4.18
N GLY A 132 22.69 -11.42 -3.30
CA GLY A 132 23.92 -12.13 -3.64
C GLY A 132 25.15 -11.24 -3.83
N GLU A 133 24.98 -9.91 -3.80
CA GLU A 133 26.06 -8.93 -3.93
C GLU A 133 25.80 -7.68 -3.07
N ASP A 134 26.84 -6.86 -2.90
CA ASP A 134 26.70 -5.55 -2.25
C ASP A 134 25.83 -4.61 -3.10
N PHE A 135 25.07 -3.74 -2.44
CA PHE A 135 24.19 -2.78 -3.08
C PHE A 135 24.17 -1.46 -2.30
N GLU A 136 23.79 -0.36 -2.94
CA GLU A 136 23.57 0.91 -2.24
C GLU A 136 22.07 1.13 -2.05
N PRO A 137 21.54 1.10 -0.80
CA PRO A 137 20.12 1.24 -0.52
C PRO A 137 19.44 2.42 -1.22
N ALA A 138 20.10 3.58 -1.28
CA ALA A 138 19.53 4.75 -1.93
C ALA A 138 19.36 4.58 -3.44
N ILE A 139 20.32 3.92 -4.10
CA ILE A 139 20.28 3.63 -5.54
C ILE A 139 19.16 2.64 -5.82
N GLU A 140 19.07 1.55 -5.06
CA GLU A 140 18.06 0.52 -5.28
C GLU A 140 16.64 1.02 -5.06
N VAL A 141 16.41 1.85 -4.03
CA VAL A 141 15.09 2.47 -3.81
C VAL A 141 14.69 3.35 -4.98
N LEU A 142 15.60 4.14 -5.55
CA LEU A 142 15.28 4.96 -6.71
C LEU A 142 15.10 4.12 -8.00
N ALA A 143 15.80 2.99 -8.11
CA ALA A 143 15.68 2.05 -9.22
C ALA A 143 14.34 1.29 -9.24
N LEU A 144 13.58 1.27 -8.14
CA LEU A 144 12.24 0.65 -8.08
C LEU A 144 11.23 1.29 -9.06
N LYS A 145 11.50 2.48 -9.59
CA LYS A 145 10.69 3.08 -10.68
C LYS A 145 10.76 2.27 -11.96
N GLU A 146 11.85 1.54 -12.17
CA GLU A 146 12.07 0.70 -13.33
C GLU A 146 11.48 -0.69 -13.07
N ILE A 147 10.54 -1.11 -13.91
CA ILE A 147 9.70 -2.32 -13.76
C ILE A 147 10.52 -3.62 -13.66
N ASN A 148 11.79 -3.63 -14.08
CA ASN A 148 12.61 -4.83 -14.25
C ASN A 148 13.88 -4.82 -13.40
N SER A 149 13.82 -4.37 -12.15
CA SER A 149 14.96 -4.46 -11.23
C SER A 149 15.10 -5.89 -10.68
N SER A 150 16.24 -6.53 -10.98
CA SER A 150 16.60 -7.84 -10.44
C SER A 150 16.65 -7.84 -8.92
N PHE A 151 17.13 -6.75 -8.31
CA PHE A 151 17.12 -6.56 -6.86
C PHE A 151 15.69 -6.70 -6.32
N TRP A 152 14.74 -5.96 -6.87
CA TRP A 152 13.35 -5.98 -6.39
C TRP A 152 12.62 -7.28 -6.73
N ASP A 153 12.97 -7.98 -7.82
CA ASP A 153 12.46 -9.32 -8.09
C ASP A 153 12.88 -10.32 -7.01
N CYS A 154 14.15 -10.29 -6.58
CA CYS A 154 14.63 -11.11 -5.46
C CYS A 154 13.91 -10.74 -4.16
N ILE A 155 13.92 -9.46 -3.80
CA ILE A 155 13.39 -8.97 -2.52
C ILE A 155 11.88 -9.17 -2.42
N LEU A 156 11.12 -8.89 -3.47
CA LEU A 156 9.67 -9.05 -3.47
C LEU A 156 9.25 -10.50 -3.71
N SER A 157 10.17 -11.45 -3.83
CA SER A 157 9.88 -12.89 -3.78
C SER A 157 10.04 -13.49 -2.38
N ASP A 158 10.72 -12.81 -1.47
CA ASP A 158 10.96 -13.28 -0.11
C ASP A 158 9.96 -12.67 0.90
N HIS A 159 9.27 -13.54 1.65
CA HIS A 159 8.23 -13.12 2.59
C HIS A 159 8.75 -12.36 3.82
N ILE A 160 9.98 -12.63 4.27
CA ILE A 160 10.58 -11.91 5.39
C ILE A 160 10.95 -10.50 4.92
N ALA A 161 11.58 -10.40 3.75
CA ALA A 161 11.95 -9.13 3.13
C ALA A 161 10.73 -8.23 2.91
N GLN A 162 9.65 -8.77 2.34
CA GLN A 162 8.36 -8.09 2.25
C GLN A 162 7.85 -7.65 3.63
N GLY A 163 7.89 -8.53 4.64
CA GLY A 163 7.42 -8.23 5.98
C GLY A 163 8.17 -7.05 6.64
N LEU A 164 9.49 -6.99 6.45
CA LEU A 164 10.33 -5.87 6.90
C LEU A 164 9.96 -4.57 6.18
N LEU A 165 9.89 -4.61 4.85
CA LEU A 165 9.60 -3.45 4.00
C LEU A 165 8.16 -2.94 4.15
N PHE A 166 7.22 -3.81 4.50
CA PHE A 166 5.85 -3.42 4.85
C PHE A 166 5.72 -2.98 6.31
N GLY A 167 6.83 -2.86 7.04
CA GLY A 167 6.85 -2.30 8.39
C GLY A 167 6.15 -3.19 9.41
N TYR A 168 6.15 -4.51 9.23
CA TYR A 168 5.65 -5.44 10.25
C TYR A 168 6.72 -5.82 11.27
N GLY A 169 7.98 -5.44 11.04
CA GLY A 169 9.10 -5.79 11.90
C GLY A 169 9.54 -7.24 11.73
N GLU A 170 10.76 -7.53 12.17
CA GLU A 170 11.43 -8.80 11.89
C GLU A 170 10.67 -10.02 12.44
N ARG A 171 10.13 -9.92 13.66
CA ARG A 171 9.46 -11.05 14.32
C ARG A 171 8.20 -11.48 13.57
N ASN A 172 7.35 -10.51 13.20
CA ASN A 172 6.16 -10.78 12.40
C ASN A 172 6.51 -11.26 10.98
N ALA A 173 7.52 -10.65 10.35
CA ALA A 173 8.00 -11.07 9.03
C ALA A 173 8.42 -12.55 9.02
N ARG A 174 9.22 -12.97 10.03
CA ARG A 174 9.62 -14.37 10.20
C ARG A 174 8.46 -15.30 10.54
N ALA A 175 7.53 -14.87 11.38
CA ALA A 175 6.35 -15.66 11.74
C ALA A 175 5.46 -15.92 10.53
N PHE A 176 5.22 -14.90 9.70
CA PHE A 176 4.48 -15.01 8.46
C PHE A 176 5.18 -15.93 7.46
N ALA A 177 6.50 -15.76 7.25
CA ALA A 177 7.26 -16.64 6.36
C ALA A 177 7.19 -18.12 6.79
N ARG A 178 7.28 -18.41 8.10
CA ARG A 178 7.12 -19.78 8.63
C ARG A 178 5.71 -20.34 8.41
N MET A 179 4.68 -19.52 8.58
CA MET A 179 3.29 -19.91 8.32
C MET A 179 3.13 -20.35 6.85
N ILE A 180 3.63 -19.53 5.91
CA ILE A 180 3.59 -19.86 4.48
C ILE A 180 4.37 -21.15 4.16
N GLN A 181 5.58 -21.30 4.70
CA GLN A 181 6.40 -22.51 4.51
C GLN A 181 5.73 -23.79 4.98
N LYS A 182 4.91 -23.71 6.04
CA LYS A 182 4.16 -24.85 6.56
C LYS A 182 2.83 -25.09 5.86
N GLY A 183 2.42 -24.21 4.94
CA GLY A 183 1.09 -24.24 4.34
C GLY A 183 -0.03 -24.03 5.36
N GLU A 184 0.24 -23.31 6.45
CA GLU A 184 -0.78 -22.97 7.45
C GLU A 184 -1.73 -21.91 6.87
N ASP A 185 -3.04 -22.12 7.01
CA ASP A 185 -4.03 -21.14 6.55
C ASP A 185 -3.92 -19.81 7.30
N PHE A 186 -4.07 -18.71 6.56
CA PHE A 186 -4.10 -17.36 7.11
C PHE A 186 -5.23 -17.17 8.15
N GLU A 187 -6.31 -17.94 8.04
CA GLU A 187 -7.41 -17.93 9.03
C GLU A 187 -6.95 -18.43 10.41
N ASN A 188 -6.00 -19.39 10.44
CA ASN A 188 -5.43 -19.98 11.65
C ASN A 188 -4.31 -19.15 12.27
N PHE A 189 -3.81 -18.14 11.55
CA PHE A 189 -2.85 -17.21 12.09
C PHE A 189 -3.56 -16.26 13.06
N ASP A 190 -3.08 -16.20 14.29
CA ASP A 190 -3.72 -15.43 15.36
C ASP A 190 -3.57 -13.93 15.14
N PHE A 191 -4.54 -13.38 14.40
CA PHE A 191 -4.76 -11.94 14.25
C PHE A 191 -5.81 -11.43 15.24
N SER A 192 -6.17 -12.17 16.29
CA SER A 192 -7.35 -11.86 17.13
C SER A 192 -7.35 -10.43 17.68
N THR A 193 -6.17 -9.89 17.99
CA THR A 193 -6.00 -8.52 18.48
C THR A 193 -6.22 -7.48 17.37
N THR A 194 -5.63 -7.66 16.19
CA THR A 194 -5.74 -6.71 15.07
C THR A 194 -7.08 -6.84 14.32
N LYS A 195 -7.62 -8.06 14.18
CA LYS A 195 -8.96 -8.32 13.59
C LYS A 195 -10.09 -7.62 14.36
N LYS A 196 -10.00 -7.51 15.69
CA LYS A 196 -11.01 -6.76 16.48
C LYS A 196 -11.01 -5.27 16.14
N ILE A 197 -9.84 -4.71 15.85
CA ILE A 197 -9.65 -3.29 15.53
C ILE A 197 -9.98 -3.03 14.05
N ALA A 198 -9.69 -3.97 13.15
CA ALA A 198 -9.90 -3.84 11.70
C ALA A 198 -11.35 -3.99 11.23
N ARG A 199 -12.29 -4.45 12.08
CA ARG A 199 -13.69 -4.70 11.71
C ARG A 199 -14.53 -3.43 11.52
N CYS A 200 -14.02 -2.26 11.89
CA CYS A 200 -14.71 -1.02 11.61
C CYS A 200 -14.44 -0.56 10.19
N LYS A 201 -15.49 -0.18 9.45
CA LYS A 201 -15.35 0.44 8.13
C LYS A 201 -14.43 1.65 8.27
N ALA A 202 -13.33 1.65 7.52
CA ALA A 202 -12.36 2.72 7.59
C ALA A 202 -13.00 4.03 7.10
N THR A 203 -12.75 5.11 7.83
CA THR A 203 -13.23 6.46 7.54
C THR A 203 -12.13 7.46 7.89
N ASN A 204 -12.31 8.73 7.54
CA ASN A 204 -11.43 9.80 8.00
C ASN A 204 -11.38 9.96 9.54
N ARG A 205 -12.27 9.27 10.28
CA ARG A 205 -12.29 9.24 11.75
C ARG A 205 -11.86 7.91 12.35
N ASN A 206 -11.58 6.92 11.52
CA ASN A 206 -11.24 5.58 11.97
C ASN A 206 -10.41 4.88 10.88
N PHE A 207 -9.09 4.96 10.98
CA PHE A 207 -8.20 4.30 10.03
C PHE A 207 -7.95 2.86 10.47
N SER A 208 -8.05 1.88 9.58
CA SER A 208 -7.69 0.50 9.94
C SER A 208 -6.18 0.39 10.15
N ILE A 209 -5.75 -0.16 11.29
CA ILE A 209 -4.34 -0.50 11.47
C ILE A 209 -3.98 -1.70 10.58
N PRO A 210 -2.72 -1.79 10.10
CA PRO A 210 -2.25 -2.97 9.37
C PRO A 210 -2.48 -4.26 10.18
N GLN A 211 -2.85 -5.34 9.49
CA GLN A 211 -3.09 -6.64 10.13
C GLN A 211 -1.79 -7.44 10.26
N PHE A 212 -1.42 -7.77 11.49
CA PHE A 212 -0.29 -8.63 11.84
C PHE A 212 -0.55 -9.36 13.16
N ARG A 213 0.30 -10.33 13.50
CA ARG A 213 0.20 -11.08 14.76
C ARG A 213 0.79 -10.25 15.89
N SER A 214 0.03 -10.10 16.96
CA SER A 214 0.53 -9.44 18.17
C SER A 214 1.33 -10.45 18.99
N PHE A 215 2.55 -10.09 19.37
CA PHE A 215 3.28 -10.79 20.44
C PHE A 215 3.21 -9.97 21.74
N GLU A 216 3.28 -10.63 22.91
CA GLU A 216 3.04 -10.00 24.23
C GLU A 216 3.98 -8.81 24.54
N ASP A 217 5.19 -8.84 24.00
CA ASP A 217 6.27 -7.88 24.19
C ASP A 217 6.45 -6.90 23.01
N GLU A 218 5.57 -6.95 22.01
CA GLU A 218 5.81 -6.25 20.75
C GLU A 218 5.33 -4.80 20.76
N LYS A 219 6.29 -3.88 20.60
CA LYS A 219 6.05 -2.43 20.55
C LYS A 219 5.28 -1.98 19.30
N ILE A 220 5.23 -2.80 18.25
CA ILE A 220 4.74 -2.39 16.94
C ILE A 220 3.24 -2.07 16.92
N LEU A 221 2.43 -2.81 17.69
CA LEU A 221 1.02 -2.51 17.84
C LEU A 221 0.80 -1.14 18.48
N LYS A 222 1.59 -0.84 19.51
CA LYS A 222 1.52 0.47 20.18
C LYS A 222 1.93 1.59 19.22
N ILE A 223 2.98 1.40 18.43
CA ILE A 223 3.40 2.35 17.39
C ILE A 223 2.23 2.62 16.42
N TYR A 224 1.64 1.57 15.83
CA TYR A 224 0.54 1.75 14.89
C TYR A 224 -0.72 2.38 15.51
N GLN A 225 -1.03 2.09 16.78
CA GLN A 225 -2.14 2.75 17.48
C GLN A 225 -1.88 4.24 17.74
N GLU A 226 -0.63 4.61 18.04
CA GLU A 226 -0.24 6.02 18.22
C GLU A 226 -0.26 6.76 16.88
N GLU A 227 0.23 6.14 15.81
CA GLU A 227 0.18 6.66 14.45
C GLU A 227 -1.25 6.80 13.94
N GLN A 228 -2.10 5.81 14.16
CA GLN A 228 -3.52 5.85 13.81
C GLN A 228 -4.20 7.09 14.39
N LYS A 229 -4.03 7.35 15.70
CA LYS A 229 -4.58 8.53 16.38
C LYS A 229 -4.03 9.84 15.80
N LYS A 230 -2.76 9.87 15.42
CA LYS A 230 -2.14 11.05 14.78
C LYS A 230 -2.74 11.27 13.39
N ILE A 231 -2.86 10.22 12.59
CA ILE A 231 -3.44 10.23 11.25
C ILE A 231 -4.90 10.71 11.31
N GLU A 232 -5.71 10.14 12.20
CA GLU A 232 -7.12 10.54 12.39
C GLU A 232 -7.25 12.03 12.69
N ARG A 233 -6.38 12.59 13.55
CA ARG A 233 -6.39 14.03 13.86
C ARG A 233 -6.08 14.89 12.64
N ILE A 234 -5.16 14.45 11.78
CA ILE A 234 -4.79 15.16 10.55
C ILE A 234 -6.00 15.21 9.59
N TYR A 235 -6.77 14.12 9.47
CA TYR A 235 -7.88 14.04 8.52
C TYR A 235 -9.26 14.47 9.07
N LEU A 236 -9.38 14.79 10.37
CA LEU A 236 -10.67 15.01 11.03
C LEU A 236 -11.47 16.21 10.47
N LYS A 237 -10.81 17.19 9.85
CA LYS A 237 -11.43 18.48 9.44
C LYS A 237 -10.99 19.00 8.08
N GLU A 238 -10.17 18.24 7.36
CA GLU A 238 -9.58 18.69 6.11
C GLU A 238 -10.05 17.81 4.95
N ASP A 239 -10.05 18.37 3.74
CA ASP A 239 -10.33 17.61 2.52
C ASP A 239 -9.22 16.56 2.33
N VAL A 240 -9.64 15.29 2.20
CA VAL A 240 -8.71 14.15 2.19
C VAL A 240 -7.70 14.27 1.05
N LEU A 241 -8.14 14.70 -0.14
CA LEU A 241 -7.24 14.87 -1.28
C LEU A 241 -6.23 15.98 -1.04
N GLU A 242 -6.65 17.11 -0.49
CA GLU A 242 -5.76 18.25 -0.19
C GLU A 242 -4.70 17.90 0.85
N VAL A 243 -5.08 17.26 1.96
CA VAL A 243 -4.13 16.77 2.98
C VAL A 243 -3.12 15.83 2.38
N THR A 244 -3.59 14.88 1.57
CA THR A 244 -2.75 13.85 0.97
C THR A 244 -1.75 14.46 0.00
N LEU A 245 -2.21 15.33 -0.89
CA LEU A 245 -1.34 15.98 -1.86
C LEU A 245 -0.35 16.91 -1.17
N LYS A 246 -0.77 17.69 -0.18
CA LYS A 246 0.15 18.50 0.65
C LYS A 246 1.26 17.65 1.25
N LYS A 247 0.93 16.45 1.75
CA LYS A 247 1.93 15.54 2.30
C LYS A 247 2.87 14.99 1.23
N LEU A 248 2.33 14.62 0.07
CA LEU A 248 3.11 14.08 -1.04
C LEU A 248 4.07 15.11 -1.64
N THR A 249 3.65 16.38 -1.75
CA THR A 249 4.41 17.43 -2.44
C THR A 249 5.16 18.40 -1.52
N GLY A 250 4.93 18.35 -0.21
CA GLY A 250 5.54 19.26 0.78
C GLY A 250 4.94 20.68 0.81
N THR A 251 4.20 21.07 -0.23
CA THR A 251 3.47 22.35 -0.32
C THR A 251 2.00 22.10 -0.66
N LEU A 252 1.10 22.98 -0.23
CA LEU A 252 -0.25 23.01 -0.81
C LEU A 252 -0.11 23.33 -2.30
N PRO A 253 -0.78 22.61 -3.21
CA PRO A 253 -0.69 22.91 -4.64
C PRO A 253 -1.29 24.29 -4.89
N ASN A 254 -0.44 25.29 -5.13
CA ASN A 254 -0.78 26.72 -5.31
C ASN A 254 -2.21 26.91 -5.85
N HIS A 255 -3.10 27.40 -5.00
CA HIS A 255 -4.31 28.07 -5.46
C HIS A 255 -3.81 29.39 -6.04
N GLN A 256 -3.58 29.44 -7.35
CA GLN A 256 -3.59 30.73 -8.02
C GLN A 256 -5.03 31.21 -7.94
N GLU A 257 -5.33 32.05 -6.95
CA GLU A 257 -6.61 32.75 -6.94
C GLU A 257 -6.68 33.50 -8.26
N GLY A 258 -7.59 33.05 -9.14
CA GLY A 258 -7.87 33.76 -10.38
C GLY A 258 -8.60 35.03 -9.98
N GLU A 259 -7.87 36.15 -10.00
CA GLU A 259 -8.43 37.49 -10.14
C GLU A 259 -9.04 37.67 -11.53
#